data_AF-A0A1M7JFI3-F1
#
_entry.id   AF-A0A1M7JFI3-F1
#
_cell.length_a   1.000
_cell.length_b   1.000
_cell.length_c   1.000
_cell.angle_alpha   90.00
_cell.angle_beta   90.00
_cell.angle_gamma   90.00
#
_symmetry.space_group_name_H-M   'P 1'
#
loop_
_entity.id
_entity.type
_entity.pdbx_description
1 polymer ?
#
loop_
_entity_poly.entity_id
_entity_poly.type
_entity_poly.pdbx_seq_one_letter_code
_entity_poly.pdbx_strand_id
1 'polypeptide(L)'
;MNKALEHKIHYYFGNNKKLSKPEFVLAIKKDFPSWSGNTINMYLSQLKKEGIIHNTSRGFYELGSSEKFKPMITPSLKKIYNRIHKDYPFVNYCVWNTSWINDLMRHQPFKTYTVIEVEKEAVEQIFNSFNDNFKNVYLNPDEEIFDRYISYADEVIIIKNLISEAPIEKTDKVSIPTLEKLLVDMLIDNRLFAAQQGEIDFIFKTALQKYPLNRLKMKRYAMRRNRENELQNIFNVISAK
;
A
#
# COMPACT_ATOMS: atom_id res chain seq x y z
N MET A 1 -13.12 -11.89 16.21
CA MET A 1 -12.74 -10.83 17.16
C MET A 1 -13.99 -10.08 17.58
N ASN A 2 -14.16 -9.77 18.86
CA ASN A 2 -15.35 -9.04 19.32
C ASN A 2 -15.23 -7.59 18.83
N LYS A 3 -16.07 -7.16 17.87
CA LYS A 3 -16.06 -5.80 17.27
C LYS A 3 -16.11 -4.67 18.32
N ALA A 4 -16.53 -4.98 19.54
CA ALA A 4 -16.54 -4.08 20.68
C ALA A 4 -15.14 -3.66 21.16
N LEU A 5 -14.09 -4.45 20.92
CA LEU A 5 -12.72 -4.19 21.41
C LEU A 5 -12.00 -3.10 20.59
N GLU A 6 -12.14 -3.09 19.27
CA GLU A 6 -11.52 -2.08 18.39
C GLU A 6 -12.06 -0.67 18.68
N HIS A 7 -13.38 -0.54 18.94
CA HIS A 7 -14.00 0.76 19.19
C HIS A 7 -13.54 1.42 20.50
N LYS A 8 -13.11 0.64 21.49
CA LYS A 8 -12.64 1.15 22.78
C LYS A 8 -11.22 1.69 22.75
N ILE A 9 -10.42 1.30 21.75
CA ILE A 9 -9.02 1.70 21.65
C ILE A 9 -8.87 3.22 21.53
N HIS A 10 -9.68 3.87 20.70
CA HIS A 10 -9.64 5.32 20.56
C HIS A 10 -9.91 6.06 21.89
N TYR A 11 -10.74 5.50 22.77
CA TYR A 11 -11.03 6.08 24.08
C TYR A 11 -9.83 6.01 25.04
N TYR A 12 -8.99 4.97 24.94
CA TYR A 12 -7.84 4.82 25.84
C TYR A 12 -6.75 5.87 25.59
N PHE A 13 -6.56 6.31 24.34
CA PHE A 13 -5.54 7.30 23.99
C PHE A 13 -6.05 8.76 24.07
N GLY A 14 -7.37 8.95 24.17
CA GLY A 14 -7.99 10.27 24.24
C GLY A 14 -7.50 11.23 23.14
N ASN A 15 -7.36 12.51 23.47
CA ASN A 15 -6.85 13.53 22.54
C ASN A 15 -5.33 13.48 22.32
N ASN A 16 -4.57 12.77 23.16
CA ASN A 16 -3.11 12.88 23.21
C ASN A 16 -2.37 12.03 22.17
N LYS A 17 -3.08 11.17 21.41
CA LYS A 17 -2.55 10.23 20.39
C LYS A 17 -1.41 9.29 20.87
N LYS A 18 -0.91 9.46 22.10
CA LYS A 18 0.21 8.77 22.77
C LYS A 18 -0.23 8.30 24.15
N LEU A 19 0.21 7.10 24.56
CA LEU A 19 -0.10 6.50 25.85
C LEU A 19 1.06 5.60 26.31
N SER A 20 1.50 5.68 27.57
CA SER A 20 2.57 4.79 28.04
C SER A 20 2.08 3.35 28.20
N LYS A 21 2.97 2.35 28.10
CA LYS A 21 2.62 0.94 28.32
C LYS A 21 1.92 0.69 29.68
N PRO A 22 2.40 1.22 30.82
CA PRO A 22 1.73 1.05 32.10
C PRO A 22 0.32 1.64 32.10
N GLU A 23 0.14 2.86 31.60
CA GLU A 23 -1.18 3.51 31.51
C GLU A 23 -2.13 2.72 30.61
N PHE A 24 -1.64 2.22 29.48
CA PHE A 24 -2.44 1.44 28.56
C PHE A 24 -2.91 0.11 29.17
N VAL A 25 -2.01 -0.59 29.87
CA VAL A 25 -2.35 -1.82 30.59
C VAL A 25 -3.38 -1.55 31.71
N LEU A 26 -3.23 -0.43 32.44
CA LEU A 26 -4.19 -0.03 33.47
C LEU A 26 -5.57 0.30 32.88
N ALA A 27 -5.62 1.03 31.77
CA ALA A 27 -6.86 1.36 31.07
C ALA A 27 -7.60 0.10 30.59
N ILE A 28 -6.87 -0.86 30.01
CA ILE A 28 -7.44 -2.16 29.60
C ILE A 28 -7.94 -2.95 30.82
N LYS A 29 -7.19 -2.98 31.93
CA LYS A 29 -7.62 -3.68 33.15
C LYS A 29 -8.87 -3.09 33.79
N LYS A 30 -9.09 -1.78 33.68
CA LYS A 30 -10.30 -1.11 34.19
C LYS A 30 -11.55 -1.63 33.48
N ASP A 31 -11.44 -1.83 32.17
CA ASP A 31 -12.54 -2.31 31.33
C ASP A 31 -12.65 -3.84 31.30
N PHE A 32 -11.55 -4.55 31.53
CA PHE A 32 -11.46 -6.01 31.54
C PHE A 32 -10.70 -6.53 32.78
N PRO A 33 -11.31 -6.48 33.99
CA PRO A 33 -10.63 -6.85 35.23
C PRO A 33 -10.21 -8.32 35.31
N SER A 34 -10.90 -9.21 34.58
CA SER A 34 -10.64 -10.64 34.54
C SER A 34 -9.48 -11.04 33.63
N TRP A 35 -8.92 -10.11 32.85
CA TRP A 35 -7.85 -10.42 31.91
C TRP A 35 -6.51 -10.56 32.62
N SER A 36 -5.82 -11.68 32.36
CA SER A 36 -4.46 -11.88 32.83
C SER A 36 -3.47 -10.95 32.12
N GLY A 37 -2.30 -10.74 32.73
CA GLY A 37 -1.23 -9.96 32.08
C GLY A 37 -0.81 -10.54 30.72
N ASN A 38 -0.85 -11.87 30.57
CA ASN A 38 -0.56 -12.54 29.30
C ASN A 38 -1.61 -12.26 28.24
N THR A 39 -2.89 -12.25 28.62
CA THR A 39 -4.01 -11.91 27.73
C THR A 39 -3.89 -10.47 27.22
N ILE A 40 -3.53 -9.53 28.10
CA ILE A 40 -3.31 -8.13 27.72
C ILE A 40 -2.10 -7.98 26.78
N ASN A 41 -1.00 -8.68 27.07
CA ASN A 41 0.19 -8.66 26.20
C ASN A 41 -0.11 -9.24 24.81
N MET A 42 -0.89 -10.34 24.74
CA MET A 42 -1.35 -10.89 23.47
C MET A 42 -2.22 -9.90 22.69
N TYR A 43 -3.14 -9.23 23.38
CA TYR A 43 -3.99 -8.20 22.77
C TYR A 43 -3.15 -7.04 22.21
N LEU A 44 -2.23 -6.47 23.00
CA LEU A 44 -1.33 -5.41 22.54
C LEU A 44 -0.46 -5.85 21.34
N SER A 45 0.04 -7.09 21.35
CA SER A 45 0.80 -7.66 20.23
C SER A 45 -0.04 -7.74 18.95
N GLN A 46 -1.31 -8.14 19.08
CA GLN A 46 -2.24 -8.22 17.96
C GLN A 46 -2.56 -6.82 17.39
N LEU A 47 -2.84 -5.83 18.24
CA LEU A 47 -3.10 -4.44 17.80
C LEU A 47 -1.90 -3.84 17.07
N LYS A 48 -0.69 -4.14 17.52
CA LYS A 48 0.55 -3.73 16.87
C LYS A 48 0.72 -4.40 15.51
N LYS A 49 0.35 -5.68 15.40
CA LYS A 49 0.40 -6.46 14.16
C LYS A 49 -0.62 -5.96 13.13
N GLU A 50 -1.78 -5.51 13.59
CA GLU A 50 -2.86 -4.95 12.77
C GLU A 50 -2.64 -3.47 12.40
N GLY A 51 -1.62 -2.82 12.97
CA GLY A 51 -1.29 -1.42 12.68
C GLY A 51 -2.22 -0.42 13.38
N ILE A 52 -3.06 -0.87 14.32
CA ILE A 52 -3.96 -0.02 15.11
C ILE A 52 -3.17 0.80 16.14
N ILE A 53 -2.04 0.27 16.60
CA ILE A 53 -1.08 0.98 17.46
C ILE A 53 0.35 0.77 16.97
N HIS A 54 1.22 1.75 17.17
CA HIS A 54 2.67 1.60 16.97
C HIS A 54 3.43 2.02 18.23
N ASN A 55 4.64 1.47 18.41
CA ASN A 55 5.51 1.92 19.49
C ASN A 55 6.20 3.21 19.06
N THR A 56 6.17 4.22 19.92
CA THR A 56 7.10 5.36 19.85
C THR A 56 8.29 5.07 20.77
N SER A 57 9.36 5.86 20.65
CA SER A 57 10.56 5.72 21.48
C SER A 57 10.24 5.63 22.99
N ARG A 58 10.97 4.74 23.70
CA ARG A 58 10.95 4.51 25.16
C ARG A 58 9.58 4.27 25.81
N GLY A 59 8.88 3.20 25.43
CA GLY A 59 7.79 2.62 26.25
C GLY A 59 6.41 3.22 26.06
N PHE A 60 6.20 4.00 25.00
CA PHE A 60 4.91 4.58 24.61
C PHE A 60 4.31 3.87 23.39
N TYR A 61 2.98 3.82 23.36
CA TYR A 61 2.17 3.47 22.22
C TYR A 61 1.55 4.74 21.64
N GLU A 62 1.33 4.75 20.34
CA GLU A 62 0.50 5.72 19.63
C GLU A 62 -0.65 5.03 18.91
N LEU A 63 -1.77 5.73 18.73
CA LEU A 63 -2.80 5.30 17.79
C LEU A 63 -2.24 5.37 16.37
N GLY A 64 -2.28 4.25 15.67
CA GLY A 64 -2.21 4.25 14.22
C GLY A 64 -3.43 4.98 13.65
N SER A 65 -3.30 5.47 12.42
CA SER A 65 -4.46 5.99 11.71
C SER A 65 -5.50 4.88 11.51
N SER A 66 -6.77 5.14 11.82
CA SER A 66 -7.89 4.25 11.46
C SER A 66 -8.30 4.41 9.99
N GLU A 67 -7.81 5.44 9.32
CA GLU A 67 -8.14 5.72 7.93
C GLU A 67 -7.42 4.71 7.05
N LYS A 68 -8.20 3.94 6.30
CA LYS A 68 -7.65 3.02 5.30
C LYS A 68 -7.17 3.81 4.10
N PHE A 69 -6.09 3.35 3.47
CA PHE A 69 -5.67 3.88 2.18
C PHE A 69 -6.81 3.72 1.17
N LYS A 70 -7.37 4.85 0.73
CA LYS A 70 -8.48 4.91 -0.24
C LYS A 70 -8.15 5.96 -1.29
N PRO A 71 -7.41 5.58 -2.35
CA PRO A 71 -7.08 6.52 -3.40
C PRO A 71 -8.33 6.92 -4.19
N MET A 72 -8.34 8.15 -4.72
CA MET A 72 -9.44 8.62 -5.56
C MET A 72 -9.44 7.88 -6.90
N ILE A 73 -10.55 7.21 -7.21
CA ILE A 73 -10.77 6.56 -8.49
C ILE A 73 -11.32 7.58 -9.48
N THR A 74 -10.48 8.04 -10.41
CA THR A 74 -10.89 9.01 -11.42
C THR A 74 -11.84 8.38 -12.47
N PRO A 75 -12.67 9.19 -13.16
CA PRO A 75 -13.50 8.70 -14.25
C PRO A 75 -12.70 8.02 -15.38
N SER A 76 -11.49 8.52 -15.69
CA SER A 76 -10.61 7.92 -16.69
C SER A 76 -10.13 6.53 -16.28
N LEU A 77 -9.65 6.38 -15.04
CA LEU A 77 -9.23 5.08 -14.51
C LEU A 77 -10.40 4.08 -14.46
N LYS A 78 -11.60 4.56 -14.07
CA LYS A 78 -12.81 3.74 -14.06
C LYS A 78 -13.25 3.28 -15.46
N LYS A 79 -13.08 4.13 -16.48
CA LYS A 79 -13.32 3.73 -17.89
C LYS A 79 -12.37 2.62 -18.33
N ILE A 80 -11.09 2.74 -18.00
CA ILE A 80 -10.07 1.70 -18.26
C ILE A 80 -10.45 0.39 -17.58
N TYR A 81 -10.78 0.45 -16.28
CA TYR A 81 -11.24 -0.73 -15.52
C TYR A 81 -12.45 -1.40 -16.17
N ASN A 82 -13.50 -0.64 -16.45
CA ASN A 82 -14.76 -1.17 -17.00
C ASN A 82 -14.57 -1.82 -18.38
N ARG A 83 -13.64 -1.30 -19.19
CA ARG A 83 -13.31 -1.89 -20.49
C ARG A 83 -12.73 -3.30 -20.32
N ILE A 84 -11.70 -3.44 -19.48
CA ILE A 84 -11.10 -4.75 -19.19
C ILE A 84 -12.15 -5.68 -18.58
N HIS A 85 -12.96 -5.17 -17.65
CA HIS A 85 -14.00 -5.99 -17.00
C HIS A 85 -15.02 -6.56 -17.97
N LYS A 86 -15.42 -5.76 -18.98
CA LYS A 86 -16.40 -6.15 -19.98
C LYS A 86 -15.83 -7.16 -20.97
N ASP A 87 -14.64 -6.89 -21.47
CA ASP A 87 -14.04 -7.66 -22.57
C ASP A 87 -13.32 -8.92 -22.06
N TYR A 88 -12.86 -8.91 -20.79
CA TYR A 88 -12.08 -9.97 -20.15
C TYR A 88 -12.59 -10.28 -18.71
N PRO A 89 -13.84 -10.75 -18.55
CA PRO A 89 -14.50 -10.87 -17.24
C PRO A 89 -13.86 -11.89 -16.29
N PHE A 90 -13.10 -12.86 -16.81
CA PHE A 90 -12.48 -13.94 -16.04
C PHE A 90 -11.01 -13.69 -15.69
N VAL A 91 -10.43 -12.63 -16.23
CA VAL A 91 -9.02 -12.30 -16.06
C VAL A 91 -8.81 -11.62 -14.70
N ASN A 92 -7.73 -11.99 -14.00
CA ASN A 92 -7.33 -11.26 -12.80
C ASN A 92 -6.50 -10.03 -13.18
N TYR A 93 -6.95 -8.87 -12.71
CA TYR A 93 -6.25 -7.62 -12.95
C TYR A 93 -6.52 -6.59 -11.85
N CYS A 94 -5.66 -5.58 -11.80
CA CYS A 94 -5.93 -4.34 -11.07
C CYS A 94 -5.46 -3.14 -11.89
N VAL A 95 -6.05 -1.98 -11.59
CA VAL A 95 -5.67 -0.71 -12.23
C VAL A 95 -5.35 0.31 -11.16
N TRP A 96 -4.37 1.17 -11.43
CA TRP A 96 -3.97 2.22 -10.51
C TRP A 96 -3.25 3.35 -11.23
N ASN A 97 -2.98 4.43 -10.51
CA ASN A 97 -2.20 5.54 -11.03
C ASN A 97 -1.09 5.91 -10.04
N THR A 98 0.11 6.24 -10.54
CA THR A 98 1.26 6.57 -9.69
C THR A 98 1.04 7.82 -8.83
N SER A 99 0.11 8.70 -9.22
CA SER A 99 -0.32 9.85 -8.41
C SER A 99 -0.81 9.48 -7.01
N TRP A 100 -1.27 8.25 -6.80
CA TRP A 100 -1.75 7.79 -5.49
C TRP A 100 -0.65 7.78 -4.41
N ILE A 101 0.62 7.79 -4.82
CA ILE A 101 1.77 7.83 -3.92
C ILE A 101 2.15 9.29 -3.58
N ASN A 102 1.68 10.28 -4.33
CA ASN A 102 2.08 11.69 -4.18
C ASN A 102 1.78 12.23 -2.78
N ASP A 103 0.70 11.77 -2.15
CA ASP A 103 0.31 12.13 -0.77
C ASP A 103 1.28 11.62 0.31
N LEU A 104 2.25 10.78 -0.06
CA LEU A 104 3.27 10.20 0.81
C LEU A 104 4.65 10.82 0.56
N MET A 105 4.77 11.70 -0.43
CA MET A 105 6.01 12.33 -0.85
C MET A 105 6.09 13.75 -0.31
N ARG A 106 7.31 14.28 -0.15
CA ARG A 106 7.53 15.72 0.09
C ARG A 106 7.41 16.50 -1.20
N HIS A 107 8.07 16.01 -2.25
CA HIS A 107 8.03 16.62 -3.58
C HIS A 107 7.13 15.80 -4.49
N GLN A 108 6.01 16.39 -4.91
CA GLN A 108 5.06 15.69 -5.77
C GLN A 108 5.58 15.66 -7.21
N PRO A 109 5.66 14.47 -7.85
CA PRO A 109 6.04 14.34 -9.25
C PRO A 109 5.05 15.05 -10.17
N PHE A 110 5.57 15.69 -11.21
CA PHE A 110 4.75 16.29 -12.26
C PHE A 110 4.17 15.24 -13.22
N LYS A 111 4.92 14.17 -13.50
CA LYS A 111 4.48 13.07 -14.36
C LYS A 111 3.87 11.93 -13.55
N THR A 112 2.74 11.43 -14.05
CA THR A 112 2.04 10.30 -13.46
C THR A 112 1.65 9.31 -14.56
N TYR A 113 1.55 8.04 -14.20
CA TYR A 113 1.30 6.95 -15.13
C TYR A 113 0.09 6.16 -14.68
N THR A 114 -0.79 5.81 -15.62
CA THR A 114 -1.82 4.81 -15.35
C THR A 114 -1.23 3.43 -15.56
N VAL A 115 -1.36 2.56 -14.58
CA VAL A 115 -0.80 1.22 -14.62
C VAL A 115 -1.93 0.20 -14.58
N ILE A 116 -1.84 -0.77 -15.48
CA ILE A 116 -2.74 -1.91 -15.58
C ILE A 116 -1.89 -3.15 -15.33
N GLU A 117 -2.19 -3.90 -14.28
CA GLU A 117 -1.52 -5.15 -14.00
C GLU A 117 -2.46 -6.31 -14.27
N VAL A 118 -2.02 -7.25 -15.09
CA VAL A 118 -2.85 -8.37 -15.54
C VAL A 118 -2.09 -9.69 -15.48
N GLU A 119 -2.79 -10.79 -15.20
CA GLU A 119 -2.18 -12.13 -15.29
C GLU A 119 -1.52 -12.37 -16.65
N LYS A 120 -0.44 -13.15 -16.63
CA LYS A 120 0.51 -13.28 -17.73
C LYS A 120 -0.13 -13.81 -19.01
N GLU A 121 -1.16 -14.64 -18.86
CA GLU A 121 -1.87 -15.32 -19.95
C GLU A 121 -2.69 -14.34 -20.80
N ALA A 122 -3.13 -13.21 -20.23
CA ALA A 122 -4.00 -12.23 -20.90
C ALA A 122 -3.29 -10.91 -21.25
N VAL A 123 -2.05 -10.70 -20.78
CA VAL A 123 -1.36 -9.40 -20.86
C VAL A 123 -1.19 -8.91 -22.31
N GLU A 124 -0.81 -9.79 -23.23
CA GLU A 124 -0.59 -9.45 -24.65
C GLU A 124 -1.89 -9.08 -25.36
N GLN A 125 -2.96 -9.81 -25.09
CA GLN A 125 -4.28 -9.58 -25.69
C GLN A 125 -4.84 -8.22 -25.25
N ILE A 126 -4.69 -7.90 -23.97
CA ILE A 126 -5.11 -6.61 -23.41
C ILE A 126 -4.22 -5.49 -23.94
N PHE A 127 -2.91 -5.71 -24.06
CA PHE A 127 -2.01 -4.72 -24.66
C PHE A 127 -2.43 -4.36 -26.08
N ASN A 128 -2.63 -5.35 -26.95
CA ASN A 128 -3.06 -5.11 -28.33
C ASN A 128 -4.40 -4.35 -28.39
N SER A 129 -5.39 -4.77 -27.60
CA SER A 129 -6.70 -4.10 -27.53
C SER A 129 -6.59 -2.63 -27.09
N PHE A 130 -5.72 -2.34 -26.12
CA PHE A 130 -5.50 -0.98 -25.64
C PHE A 130 -4.71 -0.15 -26.64
N ASN A 131 -3.70 -0.71 -27.29
CA ASN A 131 -2.87 -0.01 -28.27
C ASN A 131 -3.68 0.46 -29.49
N ASP A 132 -4.76 -0.24 -29.85
CA ASP A 132 -5.69 0.19 -30.90
C ASP A 132 -6.53 1.42 -30.53
N ASN A 133 -6.64 1.75 -29.24
CA ASN A 133 -7.62 2.71 -28.72
C ASN A 133 -7.00 3.86 -27.93
N PHE A 134 -5.76 3.72 -27.49
CA PHE A 134 -5.01 4.68 -26.70
C PHE A 134 -3.65 4.91 -27.36
N LYS A 135 -3.13 6.14 -27.30
CA LYS A 135 -1.91 6.52 -28.01
C LYS A 135 -0.62 6.02 -27.35
N ASN A 136 -0.51 6.20 -26.03
CA ASN A 136 0.75 6.02 -25.29
C ASN A 136 0.64 4.79 -24.38
N VAL A 137 0.55 3.60 -24.99
CA VAL A 137 0.44 2.32 -24.28
C VAL A 137 1.76 1.57 -24.37
N TYR A 138 2.28 1.10 -23.24
CA TYR A 138 3.56 0.40 -23.18
C TYR A 138 3.42 -0.91 -22.40
N LEU A 139 3.80 -2.02 -23.03
CA LEU A 139 3.84 -3.33 -22.39
C LEU A 139 5.19 -3.57 -21.74
N ASN A 140 5.20 -3.80 -20.42
CA ASN A 140 6.39 -4.11 -19.62
C ASN A 140 7.64 -3.29 -20.05
N PRO A 141 7.55 -1.95 -20.11
CA PRO A 141 8.62 -1.12 -20.66
C PRO A 141 9.92 -1.30 -19.87
N ASP A 142 11.03 -1.40 -20.60
CA ASP A 142 12.38 -1.40 -20.07
C ASP A 142 12.93 0.04 -19.93
N GLU A 143 14.19 0.16 -19.51
CA GLU A 143 14.82 1.47 -19.30
C GLU A 143 14.91 2.30 -20.57
N GLU A 144 15.24 1.67 -21.71
CA GLU A 144 15.35 2.37 -22.99
C GLU A 144 13.99 2.93 -23.42
N ILE A 145 12.92 2.14 -23.25
CA ILE A 145 11.56 2.59 -23.57
C ILE A 145 11.16 3.76 -22.67
N PHE A 146 11.50 3.69 -21.38
CA PHE A 146 11.21 4.76 -20.44
C PHE A 146 11.90 6.08 -20.82
N ASP A 147 13.21 6.03 -21.07
CA ASP A 147 14.02 7.22 -21.31
C ASP A 147 13.70 7.86 -22.66
N ARG A 148 13.43 7.05 -23.70
CA ARG A 148 13.21 7.57 -25.06
C ARG A 148 11.78 7.95 -25.37
N TYR A 149 10.79 7.27 -24.78
CA TYR A 149 9.38 7.44 -25.17
C TYR A 149 8.52 7.92 -24.00
N ILE A 150 8.51 7.19 -22.88
CA ILE A 150 7.60 7.50 -21.75
C ILE A 150 7.92 8.86 -21.14
N SER A 151 9.21 9.20 -21.01
CA SER A 151 9.67 10.46 -20.40
C SER A 151 9.17 11.70 -21.13
N TYR A 152 8.78 11.61 -22.41
CA TYR A 152 8.26 12.72 -23.20
C TYR A 152 6.76 12.62 -23.50
N ALA A 153 6.13 11.49 -23.17
CA ALA A 153 4.72 11.26 -23.38
C ALA A 153 3.86 11.79 -22.22
N ASP A 154 2.62 12.16 -22.55
CA ASP A 154 1.55 12.46 -21.61
C ASP A 154 0.49 11.35 -21.66
N GLU A 155 -0.37 11.27 -20.62
CA GLU A 155 -1.45 10.27 -20.54
C GLU A 155 -0.98 8.81 -20.76
N VAL A 156 0.19 8.47 -20.22
CA VAL A 156 0.82 7.16 -20.42
C VAL A 156 0.05 6.06 -19.69
N ILE A 157 -0.18 4.95 -20.40
CA ILE A 157 -0.71 3.69 -19.88
C ILE A 157 0.40 2.63 -19.93
N ILE A 158 0.71 2.04 -18.79
CA ILE A 158 1.71 0.99 -18.65
C ILE A 158 0.98 -0.31 -18.31
N ILE A 159 1.15 -1.33 -19.14
CA ILE A 159 0.57 -2.66 -18.93
C ILE A 159 1.68 -3.58 -18.43
N LYS A 160 1.48 -4.21 -17.28
CA LYS A 160 2.46 -5.09 -16.63
C LYS A 160 1.85 -6.42 -16.23
N ASN A 161 2.72 -7.40 -16.00
CA ASN A 161 2.32 -8.68 -15.42
C ASN A 161 1.93 -8.51 -13.94
N LEU A 162 0.73 -8.96 -13.59
CA LEU A 162 0.29 -9.15 -12.21
C LEU A 162 0.96 -10.41 -11.65
N ILE A 163 1.76 -10.25 -10.60
CA ILE A 163 2.40 -11.38 -9.94
C ILE A 163 1.36 -12.20 -9.16
N SER A 164 1.52 -13.52 -9.16
CA SER A 164 0.62 -14.43 -8.45
C SER A 164 0.47 -14.05 -6.98
N GLU A 165 -0.77 -14.11 -6.49
CA GLU A 165 -1.15 -13.73 -5.13
C GLU A 165 -0.70 -12.31 -4.72
N ALA A 166 -0.57 -11.40 -5.70
CA ALA A 166 -0.38 -9.98 -5.45
C ALA A 166 -1.51 -9.43 -4.57
N PRO A 167 -1.19 -8.62 -3.54
CA PRO A 167 -2.20 -7.97 -2.73
C PRO A 167 -3.05 -6.98 -3.54
N ILE A 168 -4.29 -7.35 -3.82
CA ILE A 168 -5.30 -6.52 -4.46
C ILE A 168 -6.55 -6.43 -3.57
N GLU A 169 -7.31 -5.35 -3.73
CA GLU A 169 -8.59 -5.14 -3.06
C GLU A 169 -9.58 -4.41 -3.96
N LYS A 170 -10.87 -4.43 -3.58
CA LYS A 170 -11.91 -3.69 -4.29
C LYS A 170 -12.24 -2.39 -3.57
N THR A 171 -12.06 -1.27 -4.27
CA THR A 171 -12.43 0.08 -3.81
C THR A 171 -13.31 0.72 -4.88
N ASP A 172 -14.48 1.22 -4.49
CA ASP A 172 -15.49 1.78 -5.42
C ASP A 172 -15.83 0.88 -6.62
N LYS A 173 -15.87 -0.44 -6.35
CA LYS A 173 -16.09 -1.53 -7.33
C LYS A 173 -14.95 -1.71 -8.35
N VAL A 174 -13.83 -1.03 -8.19
CA VAL A 174 -12.62 -1.17 -9.00
C VAL A 174 -11.60 -2.02 -8.25
N SER A 175 -10.96 -2.96 -8.96
CA SER A 175 -9.84 -3.76 -8.43
C SER A 175 -8.57 -2.92 -8.46
N ILE A 176 -7.97 -2.69 -7.29
CA ILE A 176 -6.80 -1.84 -7.10
C ILE A 176 -5.73 -2.59 -6.28
N PRO A 177 -4.43 -2.29 -6.44
CA PRO A 177 -3.39 -2.79 -5.55
C PRO A 177 -3.56 -2.21 -4.13
N THR A 178 -3.23 -3.00 -3.10
CA THR A 178 -3.17 -2.45 -1.74
C THR A 178 -1.91 -1.57 -1.57
N LEU A 179 -1.90 -0.69 -0.57
CA LEU A 179 -0.73 0.13 -0.28
C LEU A 179 0.50 -0.72 0.04
N GLU A 180 0.34 -1.87 0.71
CA GLU A 180 1.46 -2.79 0.97
C GLU A 180 2.12 -3.27 -0.32
N LYS A 181 1.32 -3.54 -1.36
CA LYS A 181 1.83 -3.93 -2.67
C LYS A 181 2.59 -2.79 -3.32
N LEU A 182 2.01 -1.59 -3.37
CA LEU A 182 2.64 -0.41 -3.97
C LEU A 182 3.99 -0.09 -3.31
N LEU A 183 4.07 -0.16 -1.97
CA LEU A 183 5.30 0.05 -1.21
C LEU A 183 6.39 -0.97 -1.59
N VAL A 184 6.03 -2.24 -1.72
CA VAL A 184 6.99 -3.30 -2.12
C VAL A 184 7.40 -3.15 -3.58
N ASP A 185 6.48 -2.82 -4.48
CA ASP A 185 6.79 -2.68 -5.91
C ASP A 185 7.73 -1.50 -6.20
N MET A 186 7.70 -0.45 -5.36
CA MET A 186 8.70 0.64 -5.40
C MET A 186 10.13 0.17 -5.16
N LEU A 187 10.35 -0.98 -4.50
CA LEU A 187 11.67 -1.56 -4.29
C LEU A 187 12.17 -2.38 -5.51
N ILE A 188 11.35 -2.46 -6.55
CA ILE A 188 11.59 -3.36 -7.68
C ILE A 188 11.68 -2.57 -8.96
N ASP A 189 10.67 -1.74 -9.22
CA ASP A 189 10.54 -1.05 -10.49
C ASP A 189 11.05 0.39 -10.39
N ASN A 190 12.37 0.51 -10.37
CA ASN A 190 13.03 1.80 -10.17
C ASN A 190 12.68 2.82 -11.25
N ARG A 191 12.29 2.39 -12.46
CA ARG A 191 11.93 3.29 -13.56
C ARG A 191 10.49 3.75 -13.48
N LEU A 192 9.55 2.84 -13.24
CA LEU A 192 8.15 3.21 -12.98
C LEU A 192 8.03 4.17 -11.79
N PHE A 193 8.88 3.96 -10.78
CA PHE A 193 8.92 4.73 -9.55
C PHE A 193 10.12 5.68 -9.46
N ALA A 194 10.68 6.13 -10.58
CA ALA A 194 11.91 6.94 -10.61
C ALA A 194 11.80 8.20 -9.74
N ALA A 195 10.64 8.87 -9.77
CA ALA A 195 10.39 10.06 -8.97
C ALA A 195 10.31 9.75 -7.46
N GLN A 196 9.92 8.53 -7.09
CA GLN A 196 9.81 8.07 -5.71
C GLN A 196 11.14 7.58 -5.14
N GLN A 197 12.10 7.14 -5.98
CA GLN A 197 13.36 6.56 -5.51
C GLN A 197 14.16 7.49 -4.59
N GLY A 198 14.17 8.80 -4.88
CA GLY A 198 14.88 9.79 -4.07
C GLY A 198 14.30 10.00 -2.65
N GLU A 199 13.09 9.51 -2.39
CA GLU A 199 12.37 9.74 -1.12
C GLU A 199 11.82 8.46 -0.50
N ILE A 200 12.31 7.29 -0.91
CA ILE A 200 11.69 6.02 -0.55
C ILE A 200 11.55 5.82 0.98
N ASP A 201 12.60 6.14 1.75
CA ASP A 201 12.57 6.10 3.22
C ASP A 201 11.46 7.01 3.80
N PHE A 202 11.28 8.19 3.22
CA PHE A 202 10.27 9.15 3.66
C PHE A 202 8.87 8.66 3.30
N ILE A 203 8.67 8.12 2.10
CA ILE A 203 7.40 7.54 1.65
C ILE A 203 6.97 6.41 2.58
N PHE A 204 7.89 5.47 2.88
CA PHE A 204 7.61 4.37 3.81
C PHE A 204 7.28 4.88 5.21
N LYS A 205 8.05 5.85 5.74
CA LYS A 205 7.77 6.45 7.04
C LYS A 205 6.38 7.10 7.07
N THR A 206 6.05 7.90 6.07
CA THR A 206 4.77 8.59 5.97
C THR A 206 3.62 7.59 5.84
N ALA A 207 3.77 6.54 5.03
CA ALA A 207 2.76 5.49 4.89
C ALA A 207 2.49 4.74 6.20
N LEU A 208 3.54 4.37 6.93
CA LEU A 208 3.44 3.69 8.23
C LEU A 208 2.79 4.57 9.32
N GLN A 209 2.91 5.89 9.21
CA GLN A 209 2.28 6.85 10.12
C GLN A 209 0.83 7.13 9.73
N LYS A 210 0.56 7.27 8.42
CA LYS A 210 -0.74 7.70 7.88
C LYS A 210 -1.76 6.57 7.75
N TYR A 211 -1.33 5.31 7.62
CA TYR A 211 -2.22 4.20 7.34
C TYR A 211 -1.90 2.94 8.15
N PRO A 212 -2.92 2.15 8.52
CA PRO A 212 -2.71 0.85 9.14
C PRO A 212 -2.28 -0.15 8.06
N LEU A 213 -1.01 -0.58 8.11
CA LEU A 213 -0.42 -1.49 7.13
C LEU A 213 -0.30 -2.92 7.67
N ASN A 214 -0.76 -3.90 6.91
CA ASN A 214 -0.62 -5.31 7.23
C ASN A 214 0.80 -5.80 6.92
N ARG A 215 1.69 -5.69 7.92
CA ARG A 215 3.10 -6.07 7.80
C ARG A 215 3.33 -7.52 7.36
N LEU A 216 2.47 -8.46 7.77
CA LEU A 216 2.59 -9.86 7.33
C LEU A 216 2.28 -10.02 5.84
N LYS A 217 1.24 -9.35 5.35
CA LYS A 217 0.86 -9.34 3.94
C LYS A 217 1.98 -8.71 3.10
N MET A 218 2.48 -7.55 3.54
CA MET A 218 3.60 -6.86 2.90
C MET A 218 4.85 -7.74 2.84
N LYS A 219 5.26 -8.33 3.98
CA LYS A 219 6.43 -9.21 4.06
C LYS A 219 6.31 -10.41 3.13
N ARG A 220 5.15 -11.09 3.13
CA ARG A 220 4.89 -12.23 2.23
C ARG A 220 5.01 -11.85 0.77
N TYR A 221 4.47 -10.69 0.39
CA TYR A 221 4.58 -10.20 -0.98
C TYR A 221 6.03 -9.83 -1.34
N ALA A 222 6.75 -9.16 -0.43
CA ALA A 222 8.18 -8.86 -0.62
C ALA A 222 9.03 -10.12 -0.79
N MET A 223 8.75 -11.20 -0.05
CA MET A 223 9.41 -12.49 -0.24
C MET A 223 9.22 -13.03 -1.66
N ARG A 224 7.98 -13.01 -2.18
CA ARG A 224 7.69 -13.44 -3.57
C ARG A 224 8.40 -12.60 -4.61
N ARG A 225 8.65 -11.34 -4.29
CA ARG A 225 9.33 -10.41 -5.16
C ARG A 225 10.85 -10.40 -4.97
N ASN A 226 11.41 -11.25 -4.10
CA ASN A 226 12.82 -11.28 -3.72
C ASN A 226 13.32 -9.93 -3.14
N ARG A 227 12.50 -9.32 -2.28
CA ARG A 227 12.73 -8.00 -1.65
C ARG A 227 12.59 -8.01 -0.13
N GLU A 228 12.57 -9.18 0.50
CA GLU A 228 12.44 -9.30 1.95
C GLU A 228 13.55 -8.55 2.70
N ASN A 229 14.80 -8.72 2.26
CA ASN A 229 15.96 -8.08 2.90
C ASN A 229 15.91 -6.56 2.77
N GLU A 230 15.57 -6.04 1.59
CA GLU A 230 15.48 -4.61 1.32
C GLU A 230 14.35 -3.96 2.12
N LEU A 231 13.19 -4.62 2.19
CA LEU A 231 12.07 -4.19 3.04
C LEU A 231 12.47 -4.17 4.52
N GLN A 232 13.19 -5.19 5.00
CA GLN A 232 13.63 -5.25 6.39
C GLN A 232 14.65 -4.15 6.71
N ASN A 233 15.56 -3.84 5.78
CA ASN A 233 16.53 -2.74 5.92
C ASN A 233 15.82 -1.40 6.09
N ILE A 234 14.81 -1.11 5.26
CA ILE A 234 13.99 0.11 5.38
C ILE A 234 13.35 0.19 6.77
N PHE A 235 12.74 -0.90 7.25
CA PHE A 235 12.14 -0.91 8.58
C PHE A 235 13.15 -0.71 9.71
N ASN A 236 14.37 -1.25 9.57
CA ASN A 236 15.44 -1.04 10.55
C ASN A 236 15.87 0.44 10.57
N VAL A 237 16.06 1.06 9.41
CA VAL A 237 16.43 2.49 9.28
C VAL A 237 15.34 3.39 9.88
N ILE A 238 14.08 3.10 9.59
CA ILE A 238 12.95 3.88 10.13
C ILE A 238 12.82 3.70 11.65
N SER A 239 13.14 2.52 12.19
CA SER A 239 13.06 2.25 13.64
C SER A 239 14.22 2.85 14.44
N ALA A 240 15.35 3.14 13.78
CA ALA A 240 16.54 3.72 14.39
C ALA A 240 16.52 5.26 14.48
N LYS A 241 15.60 5.92 13.76
CA LYS A 241 15.43 7.38 13.71
C LYS A 241 14.21 7.84 14.48
#